data_AF-A0A381NLZ1-F1
#
_entry.id   AF-A0A381NLZ1-F1
#
_cell.length_a   1.000
_cell.length_b   1.000
_cell.length_c   1.000
_cell.angle_alpha   90.00
_cell.angle_beta   90.00
_cell.angle_gamma   90.00
#
_symmetry.space_group_name_H-M   'P 1'
#
loop_
_entity.id
_entity.type
_entity.pdbx_description
1 polymer ?
#
loop_
_entity_poly.entity_id
_entity_poly.type
_entity_poly.pdbx_seq_one_letter_code
_entity_poly.pdbx_strand_id
1 'polypeptide(L)'
;MFPVSLNSMAVLRDSFLNCYLSQKDASFPSYELDGPFCDLTQKIWVDQHRIMELILGKDFWYQNNDPHFRATHGLVYMKELTLEDFLNTARTLEESIEGSLIK
;
A
#
# COMPACT_ATOMS: atom_id res chain seq x y z
N MET A 1 -10.40 -4.55 4.42
CA MET A 1 -9.85 -3.72 3.31
C MET A 1 -10.21 -2.27 3.56
N PHE A 2 -9.38 -1.33 3.12
CA PHE A 2 -9.62 0.09 3.30
C PHE A 2 -9.71 0.81 1.94
N PRO A 3 -10.81 1.53 1.65
CA PRO A 3 -11.00 2.23 0.38
C PRO A 3 -10.03 3.40 0.24
N VAL A 4 -9.43 3.55 -0.94
CA VAL A 4 -8.51 4.65 -1.27
C VAL A 4 -9.17 5.58 -2.28
N SER A 5 -9.16 6.87 -1.96
CA SER A 5 -9.65 7.93 -2.84
C SER A 5 -8.53 8.48 -3.74
N LEU A 6 -8.90 9.19 -4.81
CA LEU A 6 -7.93 9.93 -5.63
C LEU A 6 -7.15 10.97 -4.81
N ASN A 7 -7.79 11.60 -3.82
CA ASN A 7 -7.11 12.52 -2.91
C ASN A 7 -6.03 11.81 -2.09
N SER A 8 -6.32 10.61 -1.57
CA SER A 8 -5.35 9.80 -0.84
C SER A 8 -4.13 9.43 -1.71
N MET A 9 -4.36 9.10 -2.99
CA MET A 9 -3.29 8.85 -3.96
C MET A 9 -2.44 10.10 -4.21
N ALA A 10 -3.08 11.27 -4.36
CA ALA A 10 -2.39 12.54 -4.55
C ALA A 10 -1.53 12.90 -3.33
N VAL A 11 -2.09 12.77 -2.12
CA VAL A 11 -1.36 13.00 -0.86
C VAL A 11 -0.17 12.07 -0.72
N LEU A 12 -0.30 10.78 -1.06
CA LEU A 12 0.84 9.84 -1.05
C LEU A 12 1.97 10.34 -1.96
N ARG A 13 1.63 10.72 -3.19
CA ARG A 13 2.61 11.17 -4.18
C ARG A 13 3.28 12.47 -3.75
N ASP A 14 2.49 13.45 -3.33
CA ASP A 14 2.99 14.74 -2.86
C ASP A 14 3.91 14.58 -1.64
N SER A 15 3.50 13.76 -0.67
CA SER A 15 4.31 13.45 0.52
C SER A 15 5.66 12.83 0.12
N PHE A 16 5.66 11.89 -0.83
CA PHE A 16 6.89 11.27 -1.29
C PHE A 16 7.82 12.26 -2.02
N LEU A 17 7.25 13.09 -2.90
CA LEU A 17 8.02 14.05 -3.72
C LEU A 17 8.49 15.31 -2.96
N ASN A 18 7.89 15.61 -1.81
CA ASN A 18 8.29 16.76 -0.99
C ASN A 18 9.13 16.37 0.24
N CYS A 19 9.11 15.11 0.66
CA CYS A 19 9.95 14.63 1.76
C CYS A 19 11.36 14.27 1.26
N TYR A 20 12.31 15.20 1.43
CA TYR A 20 13.72 15.04 1.05
C TYR A 20 14.38 13.78 1.64
N LEU A 21 14.04 13.42 2.89
CA LEU A 21 14.56 12.20 3.54
C LEU A 21 14.12 10.92 2.81
N SER A 22 12.87 10.87 2.33
CA SER A 22 12.35 9.73 1.58
C SER A 22 12.98 9.60 0.19
N GLN A 23 13.59 10.66 -0.34
CA GLN A 23 14.27 10.66 -1.64
C GLN A 23 15.74 10.28 -1.54
N LYS A 24 16.43 10.75 -0.50
CA LYS A 24 17.89 10.57 -0.35
C LYS A 24 18.28 9.10 -0.17
N ASP A 25 17.50 8.35 0.60
CA ASP A 25 17.79 6.95 0.94
C ASP A 25 16.86 5.95 0.21
N ALA A 26 16.03 6.44 -0.72
CA ALA A 26 15.21 5.56 -1.53
C ALA A 26 16.07 4.82 -2.56
N SER A 27 15.94 3.50 -2.59
CA SER A 27 16.47 2.66 -3.64
C SER A 27 15.76 3.01 -4.94
N PHE A 28 16.42 3.76 -5.82
CA PHE A 28 15.92 4.02 -7.17
C PHE A 28 16.70 3.17 -8.17
N PRO A 29 16.01 2.49 -9.10
CA PRO A 29 14.55 2.39 -9.27
C PRO A 29 13.88 1.44 -8.25
N SER A 30 12.56 1.58 -8.06
CA SER A 30 11.81 0.61 -7.26
C SER A 30 11.92 -0.79 -7.86
N TYR A 31 11.95 -1.83 -7.03
CA TYR A 31 12.30 -3.20 -7.46
C TYR A 31 11.41 -3.78 -8.58
N GLU A 32 10.19 -3.26 -8.76
CA GLU A 32 9.19 -3.70 -9.75
C GLU A 32 8.79 -2.61 -10.76
N LEU A 33 9.29 -1.38 -10.62
CA LEU A 33 8.96 -0.26 -11.51
C LEU A 33 10.15 0.69 -11.66
N ASP A 34 10.51 0.99 -12.90
CA ASP A 34 11.49 2.02 -13.26
C ASP A 34 10.90 3.42 -13.02
N GLY A 35 10.82 3.80 -11.75
CA GLY A 35 10.15 5.00 -11.26
C GLY A 35 10.15 5.09 -9.73
N PRO A 36 9.53 6.14 -9.16
CA PRO A 36 9.44 6.31 -7.72
C PRO A 36 8.52 5.28 -7.05
N PHE A 37 8.84 4.94 -5.80
CA PHE A 37 8.08 3.98 -5.01
C PHE A 37 6.59 4.34 -4.85
N CYS A 38 6.27 5.64 -4.81
CA CYS A 38 4.87 6.09 -4.72
C CYS A 38 4.04 5.69 -5.95
N ASP A 39 4.62 5.62 -7.14
CA ASP A 39 3.94 5.19 -8.36
C ASP A 39 3.67 3.67 -8.31
N LEU A 40 4.64 2.88 -7.84
CA LEU A 40 4.46 1.44 -7.61
C LEU A 40 3.34 1.19 -6.60
N THR A 41 3.31 1.96 -5.51
CA THR A 41 2.26 1.85 -4.48
C THR A 41 0.87 2.15 -5.04
N GLN A 42 0.71 3.21 -5.84
CA GLN A 42 -0.56 3.53 -6.48
C GLN A 42 -1.02 2.42 -7.43
N LYS A 43 -0.11 1.84 -8.22
CA LYS A 43 -0.39 0.70 -9.10
C LYS A 43 -0.93 -0.49 -8.31
N ILE A 44 -0.26 -0.86 -7.21
CA ILE A 44 -0.70 -1.95 -6.32
C ILE A 44 -2.11 -1.69 -5.80
N TRP A 45 -2.42 -0.47 -5.36
CA TRP A 45 -3.76 -0.15 -4.85
C TRP A 45 -4.85 -0.28 -5.92
N VAL A 46 -4.58 0.16 -7.15
CA VAL A 46 -5.52 0.00 -8.28
C VAL A 46 -5.73 -1.47 -8.59
N ASP A 47 -4.66 -2.27 -8.61
CA ASP A 47 -4.73 -3.71 -8.89
C ASP A 47 -5.52 -4.45 -7.80
N GLN A 48 -5.28 -4.13 -6.52
CA GLN A 48 -6.06 -4.67 -5.39
C GLN A 48 -7.55 -4.34 -5.51
N HIS A 49 -7.88 -3.09 -5.87
CA HIS A 49 -9.27 -2.71 -6.10
C HIS A 49 -9.89 -3.49 -7.26
N ARG A 50 -9.19 -3.61 -8.40
CA ARG A 50 -9.68 -4.34 -9.58
C ARG A 50 -9.97 -5.80 -9.29
N ILE A 51 -9.12 -6.46 -8.49
CA ILE A 51 -9.34 -7.85 -8.07
C ILE A 51 -10.62 -7.96 -7.23
N MET A 52 -10.80 -7.07 -6.27
CA MET A 52 -11.99 -7.10 -5.41
C MET A 52 -13.27 -6.67 -6.14
N GLU A 53 -13.19 -5.76 -7.11
CA GLU A 53 -14.31 -5.42 -7.99
C GLU A 53 -14.75 -6.63 -8.81
N LEU A 54 -13.80 -7.42 -9.31
CA LEU A 54 -14.10 -8.67 -10.03
C LEU A 54 -14.79 -9.71 -9.12
N ILE A 55 -14.31 -9.87 -7.88
CA ILE A 55 -14.80 -10.88 -6.94
C ILE A 55 -16.18 -10.50 -6.37
N LEU A 56 -16.35 -9.24 -5.97
CA LEU A 56 -17.57 -8.77 -5.28
C LEU A 56 -18.64 -8.26 -6.25
N GLY A 57 -18.25 -7.97 -7.49
CA GLY A 57 -19.11 -7.34 -8.48
C GLY A 57 -19.29 -5.84 -8.27
N LYS A 58 -19.67 -5.15 -9.35
CA LYS A 58 -19.81 -3.68 -9.38
C LYS A 58 -20.89 -3.16 -8.44
N ASP A 59 -21.96 -3.92 -8.22
CA ASP A 59 -23.07 -3.51 -7.36
C ASP A 59 -22.64 -3.32 -5.90
N PHE A 60 -21.72 -4.15 -5.40
CA PHE A 60 -21.15 -3.99 -4.06
C PHE A 60 -20.54 -2.60 -3.87
N TRP A 61 -19.91 -2.05 -4.90
CA TRP A 61 -19.24 -0.75 -4.85
C TRP A 61 -20.22 0.39 -5.09
N TYR A 62 -21.00 0.37 -6.16
CA TYR A 62 -21.89 1.49 -6.51
C TYR A 62 -23.08 1.65 -5.58
N GLN A 63 -23.58 0.55 -5.01
CA GLN A 63 -24.74 0.55 -4.13
C GLN A 63 -24.34 0.42 -2.66
N ASN A 64 -23.05 0.51 -2.34
CA ASN A 64 -22.58 0.42 -0.95
C ASN A 64 -23.21 1.52 -0.10
N ASN A 65 -23.58 1.23 1.14
CA ASN A 65 -24.09 2.24 2.07
C ASN A 65 -23.00 3.30 2.38
N ASP A 66 -21.75 2.87 2.47
CA ASP A 66 -20.62 3.74 2.77
C ASP A 66 -20.17 4.51 1.49
N PRO A 67 -20.22 5.86 1.51
CA PRO A 67 -19.78 6.69 0.37
C PRO A 67 -18.31 6.48 -0.01
N HIS A 68 -17.44 6.09 0.92
CA HIS A 68 -16.03 5.87 0.62
C HIS A 68 -15.83 4.71 -0.34
N PHE A 69 -16.58 3.62 -0.16
CA PHE A 69 -16.58 2.48 -1.09
C PHE A 69 -17.11 2.88 -2.48
N ARG A 70 -18.17 3.70 -2.55
CA ARG A 70 -18.71 4.19 -3.83
C ARG A 70 -17.71 5.06 -4.62
N ALA A 71 -16.90 5.85 -3.91
CA ALA A 71 -15.93 6.77 -4.49
C ALA A 71 -14.50 6.20 -4.57
N THR A 72 -14.33 4.90 -4.37
CA THR A 72 -13.03 4.23 -4.32
C THR A 72 -12.37 4.17 -5.69
N HIS A 73 -11.05 4.43 -5.73
CA HIS A 73 -10.21 4.30 -6.93
C HIS A 73 -9.01 3.37 -6.71
N GLY A 74 -8.76 2.96 -5.47
CA GLY A 74 -7.76 1.97 -5.10
C GLY A 74 -8.14 1.32 -3.78
N LEU A 75 -7.48 0.23 -3.42
CA LEU A 75 -7.80 -0.50 -2.20
C LEU A 75 -6.52 -0.87 -1.48
N VAL A 76 -6.58 -0.87 -0.15
CA VAL A 76 -5.52 -1.42 0.70
C VAL A 76 -6.03 -2.67 1.40
N TYR A 77 -5.36 -3.78 1.15
CA TYR A 77 -5.57 -4.99 1.93
C TYR A 77 -5.03 -4.81 3.35
N MET A 78 -5.87 -5.18 4.31
CA MET A 78 -5.50 -5.19 5.73
C MET A 78 -5.34 -6.64 6.14
N LYS A 79 -4.17 -6.98 6.67
CA LYS A 79 -3.93 -8.26 7.33
C LYS A 79 -4.06 -8.03 8.83
N GLU A 80 -5.11 -8.59 9.42
CA GLU A 80 -5.24 -8.62 10.87
C GLU A 80 -4.19 -9.58 11.44
N LEU A 81 -3.52 -9.16 12.50
CA LEU A 81 -2.46 -9.91 13.18
C LEU A 81 -2.77 -9.94 14.66
N THR A 82 -2.55 -11.09 15.29
CA THR A 82 -2.48 -11.14 16.76
C THR A 82 -1.21 -10.43 17.24
N LEU A 83 -1.14 -10.12 18.54
CA LEU A 83 0.08 -9.53 19.12
C LEU A 83 1.30 -10.42 18.87
N GLU A 84 1.14 -11.74 19.01
CA GLU A 84 2.22 -12.70 18.77
C GLU A 84 2.66 -12.70 17.31
N ASP A 85 1.72 -12.75 16.36
CA ASP A 85 2.04 -12.71 14.92
C ASP A 85 2.74 -11.41 14.53
N PHE A 86 2.29 -10.29 15.08
CA PHE A 86 2.88 -8.98 14.84
C PHE A 86 4.33 -8.94 15.34
N LEU A 87 4.58 -9.36 16.58
CA LEU A 87 5.92 -9.36 17.16
C LEU A 87 6.87 -10.31 16.43
N ASN A 88 6.39 -11.49 16.04
CA ASN A 88 7.19 -12.44 15.28
C ASN A 88 7.51 -11.90 13.88
N THR A 89 6.52 -11.33 13.19
CA THR A 89 6.73 -10.72 11.86
C THR A 89 7.72 -9.57 11.93
N ALA A 90 7.61 -8.70 12.94
CA ALA A 90 8.52 -7.57 13.12
C ALA A 90 9.98 -8.03 13.30
N ARG A 91 10.22 -9.03 14.16
CA ARG A 91 11.57 -9.59 14.37
C ARG A 91 12.14 -10.24 13.10
N THR A 92 11.32 -11.00 12.38
CA THR A 92 11.75 -11.61 11.11
C THR A 92 12.11 -10.55 10.06
N LEU A 93 11.36 -9.44 10.00
CA LEU A 93 11.66 -8.33 9.12
C LEU A 93 12.96 -7.62 9.52
N GLU A 94 13.17 -7.36 10.81
CA GLU A 94 14.41 -6.81 11.35
C GLU A 94 15.62 -7.67 10.95
N GLU A 95 15.57 -8.97 11.21
CA GLU A 95 16.63 -9.92 10.85
C GLU A 95 16.92 -9.94 9.34
N SER A 96 15.87 -9.84 8.51
CA SER A 96 15.97 -9.86 7.05
C SER A 96 16.50 -8.56 6.44
N ILE A 97 16.20 -7.41 7.05
CA ILE A 97 16.59 -6.08 6.53
C ILE A 97 17.98 -5.70 7.04
N GLU A 98 18.27 -5.95 8.31
CA GLU A 98 19.56 -5.63 8.91
C GLU A 98 20.61 -6.72 8.66
N GLY A 99 20.18 -7.88 8.17
CA GLY A 99 21.03 -8.97 7.70
C GLY A 99 22.01 -9.42 8.77
N SER A 100 21.55 -10.19 9.77
CA SER A 100 22.38 -10.84 10.81
C SER A 100 23.70 -10.10 11.08
N LEU A 101 23.63 -8.95 11.76
CA LEU A 101 24.81 -8.24 12.29
C LEU A 101 25.57 -9.02 13.37
N ILE A 102 25.39 -10.34 13.44
CA ILE A 102 26.23 -11.25 14.21
C ILE A 102 27.42 -11.63 13.32
N LYS A 103 28.49 -10.83 13.42
CA LYS A 103 29.86 -11.32 13.30
C LYS A 103 30.44 -11.50 14.70
#